data_AF-A0A7H8SA77-F1
#
_entry.id   AF-A0A7H8SA77-F1
#
_cell.length_a   1.000
_cell.length_b   1.000
_cell.length_c   1.000
_cell.angle_alpha   90.00
_cell.angle_beta   90.00
_cell.angle_gamma   90.00
#
_symmetry.space_group_name_H-M   'P 1'
#
loop_
_entity.id
_entity.type
_entity.pdbx_description
1 polymer ?
#
loop_
_entity_poly.entity_id
_entity_poly.type
_entity_poly.pdbx_seq_one_letter_code
_entity_poly.pdbx_strand_id
1 'polypeptide(L)'
;MPRSDIISLLIIIALVCWCFTLIRENSILKRENAKLLENTGAYEDIKNEANEILKTSTEVKTVKSLREKYGLSLIDAKKIVDSVR
;
A
#
# COMPACT_ATOMS: atom_id res chain seq x y z
N MET A 1 1.88 -40.44 -14.97
CA MET A 1 0.98 -39.39 -14.43
C MET A 1 -0.38 -39.52 -15.08
N PRO A 2 -1.47 -39.68 -14.32
CA PRO A 2 -2.83 -39.61 -14.87
C PRO A 2 -3.08 -38.24 -15.53
N ARG A 3 -3.89 -38.21 -16.59
CA ARG A 3 -4.18 -36.99 -17.39
C ARG A 3 -4.77 -35.85 -16.55
N SER A 4 -5.43 -36.15 -15.45
CA SER A 4 -5.93 -35.19 -14.45
C SER A 4 -4.83 -34.35 -13.82
N ASP A 5 -3.66 -34.94 -13.58
CA ASP A 5 -2.55 -34.24 -12.91
C ASP A 5 -1.92 -33.21 -13.84
N ILE A 6 -1.84 -33.53 -15.14
CA ILE A 6 -1.31 -32.61 -16.16
C ILE A 6 -2.24 -31.39 -16.30
N ILE A 7 -3.56 -31.60 -16.32
CA ILE A 7 -4.54 -30.51 -16.39
C ILE A 7 -4.47 -29.65 -15.12
N SER A 8 -4.33 -30.27 -13.96
CA SER A 8 -4.21 -29.57 -12.68
C SER A 8 -2.93 -28.71 -12.63
N LEU A 9 -1.81 -29.23 -13.12
CA LEU A 9 -0.56 -28.49 -13.24
C LEU A 9 -0.69 -27.29 -14.19
N LEU A 10 -1.36 -27.45 -15.34
CA LEU A 10 -1.60 -26.34 -16.27
C LEU A 10 -2.45 -25.23 -15.65
N ILE A 11 -3.48 -25.58 -14.88
CA ILE A 11 -4.32 -24.60 -14.15
C ILE A 11 -3.49 -23.87 -13.10
N ILE A 12 -2.66 -24.57 -12.32
CA ILE A 12 -1.79 -23.95 -11.32
C ILE A 12 -0.83 -22.97 -11.97
N ILE A 13 -0.20 -23.34 -13.09
CA ILE A 13 0.71 -22.45 -13.83
C ILE A 13 -0.03 -21.20 -14.32
N ALA A 14 -1.23 -21.35 -14.88
CA ALA A 14 -2.05 -20.22 -15.33
C ALA A 14 -2.41 -19.27 -14.16
N LEU A 15 -2.79 -19.82 -13.00
CA LEU A 15 -3.09 -19.03 -11.80
C LEU A 15 -1.85 -18.30 -11.28
N VAL A 16 -0.68 -18.95 -11.28
CA VAL A 16 0.58 -18.31 -10.86
C VAL A 16 0.95 -17.17 -11.81
N CYS A 17 0.83 -17.37 -13.13
CA CYS A 17 1.03 -16.31 -14.12
C CYS A 17 0.08 -15.12 -13.89
N TRP A 18 -1.19 -15.40 -13.60
CA TRP A 18 -2.20 -14.36 -13.30
C TRP A 18 -1.88 -13.59 -12.00
N CYS A 19 -1.46 -14.29 -10.95
CA CYS A 19 -1.00 -13.64 -9.73
C CYS A 19 0.21 -12.73 -10.00
N PHE A 20 1.12 -13.17 -10.87
CA PHE A 20 2.30 -12.38 -11.21
C PHE A 20 1.98 -11.10 -11.98
N THR A 21 1.01 -11.12 -12.90
CA THR A 21 0.56 -9.92 -13.61
C THR A 21 -0.11 -8.93 -12.66
N LEU A 22 -0.99 -9.42 -11.76
CA LEU A 22 -1.62 -8.61 -10.72
C LEU A 22 -0.60 -7.91 -9.81
N ILE A 23 0.44 -8.63 -9.36
CA ILE A 23 1.50 -8.06 -8.52
C ILE A 23 2.25 -6.95 -9.27
N ARG A 24 2.55 -7.16 -10.56
CA ARG A 24 3.21 -6.14 -11.39
C ARG A 24 2.37 -4.87 -11.53
N GLU A 25 1.10 -5.00 -11.87
CA GLU A 25 0.19 -3.85 -11.99
C GLU A 25 0.08 -3.10 -10.66
N ASN A 26 -0.04 -3.83 -9.54
CA ASN A 26 -0.10 -3.22 -8.22
C ASN A 26 1.19 -2.44 -7.89
N SER A 27 2.37 -2.95 -8.30
CA SER A 27 3.64 -2.24 -8.10
C SER A 27 3.76 -0.96 -8.92
N ILE A 28 3.24 -0.95 -10.15
CA ILE A 28 3.24 0.22 -11.03
C ILE A 28 2.29 1.28 -10.45
N LEU A 29 1.07 0.89 -10.10
CA LEU A 29 0.08 1.77 -9.48
C LEU A 29 0.58 2.36 -8.16
N LYS A 30 1.28 1.58 -7.33
CA LYS A 30 1.92 2.11 -6.11
C LYS A 30 2.98 3.16 -6.42
N ARG A 31 3.78 2.95 -7.45
CA ARG A 31 4.83 3.90 -7.86
C ARG A 31 4.24 5.18 -8.44
N GLU A 32 3.17 5.07 -9.21
CA GLU A 32 2.44 6.22 -9.74
C GLU A 32 1.73 7.00 -8.64
N ASN A 33 1.05 6.33 -7.71
CA ASN A 33 0.46 6.99 -6.54
C ASN A 33 1.51 7.71 -5.69
N ALA A 34 2.68 7.10 -5.48
CA ALA A 34 3.77 7.77 -4.77
C ALA A 34 4.25 9.03 -5.49
N LYS A 35 4.44 8.96 -6.82
CA LYS A 35 4.80 10.12 -7.64
C LYS A 35 3.72 11.20 -7.65
N LEU A 36 2.46 10.82 -7.70
CA LEU A 36 1.33 11.76 -7.66
C LEU A 36 1.24 12.45 -6.30
N LEU A 37 1.43 11.72 -5.20
CA LEU A 37 1.49 12.27 -3.85
C LEU A 37 2.62 13.29 -3.68
N GLU A 38 3.78 13.02 -4.28
CA GLU A 38 4.93 13.94 -4.27
C GLU A 38 4.65 15.19 -5.12
N ASN A 39 4.14 15.02 -6.35
CA ASN A 39 3.89 16.13 -7.27
C ASN A 39 2.73 17.04 -6.84
N THR A 40 1.75 16.53 -6.09
CA THR A 40 0.58 17.31 -5.66
C THR A 40 0.80 18.05 -4.34
N GLY A 41 1.94 17.86 -3.67
CA GLY A 41 2.17 18.40 -2.32
C GLY A 41 1.32 17.73 -1.22
N ALA A 42 0.38 16.85 -1.59
CA ALA A 42 -0.48 16.14 -0.66
C ALA A 42 0.32 15.31 0.35
N TYR A 43 1.52 14.85 0.00
CA TYR A 43 2.42 14.20 0.96
C TYR A 43 2.80 15.12 2.14
N GLU A 44 3.12 16.39 1.87
CA GLU A 44 3.45 17.38 2.90
C GLU A 44 2.21 17.74 3.74
N ASP A 45 1.03 17.80 3.14
CA ASP A 45 -0.22 18.03 3.86
C ASP A 45 -0.54 16.89 4.84
N ILE A 46 -0.43 15.64 4.38
CA ILE A 46 -0.62 14.45 5.22
C ILE A 46 0.44 14.43 6.34
N LYS A 47 1.66 14.86 6.04
CA LYS A 47 2.77 14.95 7.00
C LYS A 47 2.50 16.00 8.08
N ASN A 48 2.03 17.19 7.70
CA ASN A 48 1.66 18.23 8.65
C ASN A 48 0.50 17.78 9.54
N GLU A 49 -0.53 17.15 8.97
CA GLU A 49 -1.64 16.62 9.75
C GLU A 49 -1.19 15.49 10.69
N ALA A 50 -0.30 14.60 10.24
CA ALA A 50 0.29 13.57 11.09
C ALA A 50 0.99 14.18 12.32
N ASN A 51 1.73 15.28 12.12
CA ASN A 51 2.41 16.01 13.19
C ASN A 51 1.41 16.65 14.18
N GLU A 52 0.33 17.26 13.68
CA GLU A 52 -0.72 17.82 14.55
C GLU A 52 -1.44 16.76 15.38
N ILE A 53 -1.75 15.61 14.78
CA ILE A 53 -2.41 14.51 15.50
C ILE A 53 -1.43 13.88 16.50
N LEU A 54 -0.14 13.73 16.16
CA LEU A 54 0.88 13.22 17.10
C LEU A 54 1.07 14.11 18.33
N LYS A 55 0.89 15.43 18.21
CA LYS A 55 0.95 16.35 19.37
C LYS A 55 -0.17 16.10 20.37
N THR A 56 -1.29 15.55 19.93
CA THR A 56 -2.51 15.36 20.74
C THR A 56 -2.84 13.90 21.04
N SER A 57 -2.24 12.96 20.30
CA SER A 57 -2.59 11.54 20.33
C SER A 57 -1.36 10.63 20.24
N THR A 58 -1.54 9.38 20.65
CA THR A 58 -0.52 8.34 20.56
C THR A 58 -0.27 7.92 19.10
N GLU A 59 0.97 7.53 18.78
CA GLU A 59 1.41 7.04 17.45
C GLU A 59 0.42 6.07 16.79
N VAL A 60 -0.06 5.07 17.53
CA VAL A 60 -1.01 4.06 17.04
C VAL A 60 -2.34 4.70 16.58
N LYS A 61 -2.82 5.71 17.31
CA LYS A 61 -4.04 6.44 16.93
C LYS A 61 -3.79 7.30 15.70
N THR A 62 -2.64 7.96 15.61
CA THR A 62 -2.27 8.78 14.45
C THR A 62 -2.18 7.93 13.18
N VAL A 63 -1.51 6.77 13.25
CA VAL A 63 -1.44 5.82 12.12
C VAL A 63 -2.85 5.37 11.72
N LYS A 64 -3.72 5.04 12.68
CA LYS A 64 -5.10 4.63 12.40
C LYS A 64 -5.91 5.74 11.72
N SER A 65 -5.83 6.97 12.23
CA SER A 65 -6.55 8.12 11.67
C SER A 65 -6.12 8.42 10.23
N LEU A 66 -4.80 8.43 9.95
CA LEU A 66 -4.29 8.65 8.60
C LEU A 66 -4.72 7.54 7.63
N ARG A 67 -4.75 6.30 8.11
CA ARG A 67 -5.20 5.14 7.32
C ARG A 67 -6.66 5.28 6.90
N GLU A 68 -7.54 5.65 7.83
CA GLU A 68 -8.97 5.80 7.58
C GLU A 68 -9.28 7.03 6.72
N LYS A 69 -8.59 8.15 6.96
CA LYS A 69 -8.85 9.42 6.27
C LYS A 69 -8.34 9.45 4.83
N TYR A 70 -7.16 8.89 4.58
CA TYR A 70 -6.49 8.95 3.27
C TYR A 70 -6.50 7.61 2.53
N GLY A 71 -7.15 6.58 3.08
CA GLY A 71 -7.20 5.24 2.48
C GLY A 71 -5.82 4.58 2.35
N LEU A 72 -4.86 5.00 3.18
CA LEU A 72 -3.48 4.51 3.11
C LEU A 72 -3.39 3.05 3.55
N SER A 73 -2.36 2.34 3.10
CA SER A 73 -2.02 1.06 3.75
C SER A 73 -1.46 1.30 5.15
N LEU A 74 -1.49 0.29 6.01
CA LEU A 74 -0.91 0.39 7.35
C LEU A 74 0.59 0.72 7.31
N ILE A 75 1.30 0.20 6.29
CA ILE A 75 2.74 0.45 6.10
C ILE A 75 2.98 1.90 5.69
N ASP A 76 2.19 2.41 4.74
CA ASP A 76 2.35 3.77 4.23
C ASP A 76 2.01 4.81 5.31
N ALA A 77 0.90 4.61 6.03
CA ALA A 77 0.53 5.47 7.15
C ALA A 77 1.60 5.47 8.24
N LYS A 78 2.13 4.29 8.59
CA LYS A 78 3.23 4.18 9.56
C LYS A 78 4.48 4.91 9.09
N LYS A 79 4.87 4.74 7.82
CA LYS A 79 6.05 5.40 7.25
C LYS A 79 5.94 6.93 7.31
N ILE A 80 4.75 7.47 7.12
CA ILE A 80 4.51 8.92 7.24
C ILE A 80 4.65 9.38 8.70
N VAL A 81 4.03 8.67 9.64
CA VAL A 81 4.14 8.95 11.08
C VAL A 81 5.58 8.85 11.57
N ASP A 82 6.33 7.83 11.12
CA ASP A 82 7.74 7.67 11.44
C ASP A 82 8.61 8.80 10.84
N SER A 83 8.17 9.44 9.75
CA SER A 83 8.90 10.54 9.10
C SER A 83 8.74 11.92 9.76
N VAL A 84 7.78 12.06 10.69
CA VAL A 84 7.49 13.31 11.43
C VAL A 84 7.91 13.26 12.89
N ARG A 85 8.33 12.09 13.37
CA ARG A 85 8.88 11.87 14.70
C ARG A 85 10.36 12.24 14.73
#